data_AF-A0A347WMI0-F1
#
_entry.id   AF-A0A347WMI0-F1
#
_cell.length_a   1.000
_cell.length_b   1.000
_cell.length_c   1.000
_cell.angle_alpha   90.00
_cell.angle_beta   90.00
_cell.angle_gamma   90.00
#
_symmetry.space_group_name_H-M   'P 1'
#
loop_
_entity.id
_entity.type
_entity.pdbx_description
1 polymer ?
#
loop_
_entity_poly.entity_id
_entity_poly.type
_entity_poly.pdbx_seq_one_letter_code
_entity_poly.pdbx_strand_id
1 'polypeptide(L)'
;MKEFGEIFKILRESKNLSLREASEGAISMAQLSRFERGQSSISIDSFFQCLDNINVLLDEFQVIYNNYTLTDDIRFNKELFEAYLNNNYLKLNKFLNNLEMEKLKYPNKKSLYLNSVIVKIVIYTCDQSRKVPKKDVNFLVDYLF
;
A
#
# COMPACT_ATOMS: atom_id res chain seq x y z
N MET A 1 -5.40 -11.09 -9.91
CA MET A 1 -5.28 -9.70 -9.42
C MET A 1 -6.26 -8.90 -10.27
N LYS A 2 -7.23 -8.19 -9.69
CA LYS A 2 -8.17 -7.40 -10.49
C LYS A 2 -7.40 -6.23 -11.12
N GLU A 3 -7.59 -5.99 -12.41
CA GLU A 3 -6.96 -4.85 -13.07
C GLU A 3 -7.68 -3.55 -12.70
N PHE A 4 -6.97 -2.41 -12.72
CA PHE A 4 -7.52 -1.10 -12.34
C PHE A 4 -8.86 -0.80 -13.02
N GLY A 5 -8.98 -1.15 -14.30
CA GLY A 5 -10.20 -0.96 -15.05
C GLY A 5 -11.38 -1.81 -14.57
N GLU A 6 -11.16 -3.06 -14.15
CA GLU A 6 -12.24 -3.90 -13.63
C GLU A 6 -12.81 -3.33 -12.33
N ILE A 7 -11.95 -2.78 -11.47
CA ILE A 7 -12.38 -2.14 -10.22
C ILE A 7 -13.14 -0.86 -10.51
N PHE A 8 -12.65 -0.06 -11.46
CA PHE A 8 -13.36 1.13 -11.91
C PHE A 8 -14.77 0.78 -12.42
N LYS A 9 -14.87 -0.28 -13.23
CA LYS A 9 -16.16 -0.78 -13.74
C LYS A 9 -17.13 -1.13 -12.61
N ILE A 10 -16.65 -1.87 -11.61
CA ILE A 10 -17.47 -2.26 -10.45
C ILE A 10 -18.03 -1.01 -9.75
N LEU A 11 -17.18 -0.01 -9.49
CA LEU A 11 -17.56 1.24 -8.86
C LEU A 11 -18.57 2.02 -9.69
N ARG A 12 -18.30 2.23 -10.99
CA ARG A 12 -19.21 2.91 -11.92
C ARG A 12 -20.60 2.23 -11.95
N GLU A 13 -20.63 0.91 -12.10
CA GLU A 13 -21.88 0.14 -12.19
C GLU A 13 -22.65 0.13 -10.87
N SER A 14 -21.95 0.08 -9.72
CA SER A 14 -22.59 0.19 -8.40
C SER A 14 -23.33 1.51 -8.18
N LYS A 15 -22.93 2.57 -8.90
CA LYS A 15 -23.57 3.89 -8.88
C LYS A 15 -24.56 4.11 -10.03
N ASN A 16 -24.82 3.08 -10.84
CA ASN A 16 -25.69 3.11 -12.02
C ASN A 16 -25.28 4.17 -13.06
N LEU A 17 -23.98 4.44 -13.20
CA LEU A 17 -23.48 5.43 -14.16
C LEU A 17 -23.12 4.75 -15.48
N SER A 18 -23.49 5.40 -16.58
CA SER A 18 -23.14 4.95 -17.93
C SER A 18 -21.66 5.23 -18.26
N LEU A 19 -21.14 4.57 -19.29
CA LEU A 19 -19.81 4.90 -19.84
C LEU A 19 -19.74 6.35 -20.31
N ARG A 20 -20.86 6.91 -20.78
CA ARG A 20 -20.93 8.31 -21.24
C ARG A 20 -20.68 9.25 -20.07
N GLU A 21 -21.44 9.11 -18.99
CA GLU A 21 -21.31 9.95 -17.79
C GLU A 21 -19.92 9.81 -17.16
N ALA A 22 -19.40 8.60 -17.04
CA ALA A 22 -18.09 8.36 -16.42
C ALA A 22 -16.91 8.88 -17.28
N SER A 23 -17.06 8.97 -18.60
CA SER A 23 -15.98 9.41 -19.51
C SER A 23 -16.05 10.89 -19.89
N GLU A 24 -17.12 11.59 -19.51
CA GLU A 24 -17.38 12.99 -19.88
C GLU A 24 -16.19 13.89 -19.56
N GLY A 25 -15.71 14.64 -20.57
CA GLY A 25 -14.55 15.53 -20.44
C GLY A 25 -13.19 14.84 -20.18
N ALA A 26 -13.15 13.52 -19.96
CA ALA A 26 -11.93 12.79 -19.62
C ALA A 26 -11.35 12.03 -20.83
N ILE A 27 -12.13 11.14 -21.44
CA ILE A 27 -11.73 10.25 -22.53
C ILE A 27 -12.95 9.84 -23.37
N SER A 28 -12.74 9.14 -24.49
CA SER A 28 -13.87 8.56 -25.23
C SER A 28 -14.50 7.37 -24.50
N MET A 29 -15.81 7.17 -24.68
CA MET A 29 -16.51 5.97 -24.17
C MET A 29 -15.84 4.66 -24.60
N ALA A 30 -15.34 4.60 -25.84
CA ALA A 30 -14.66 3.42 -26.36
C ALA A 30 -13.33 3.14 -25.63
N GLN A 31 -12.60 4.20 -25.26
CA GLN A 31 -11.38 4.09 -24.49
C GLN A 31 -11.66 3.68 -23.04
N LEU A 32 -12.66 4.29 -22.38
CA LEU A 32 -13.08 3.87 -21.04
C LEU A 32 -13.52 2.39 -21.04
N SER A 33 -14.29 1.98 -22.06
CA SER A 33 -14.75 0.60 -22.21
C SER A 33 -13.62 -0.41 -22.39
N ARG A 34 -12.57 -0.06 -23.14
CA ARG A 34 -11.36 -0.91 -23.28
C ARG A 34 -10.58 -0.96 -21.97
N PHE A 35 -10.45 0.18 -21.27
CA PHE A 35 -9.81 0.24 -19.96
C PHE A 35 -10.51 -0.67 -18.95
N GLU A 36 -11.84 -0.59 -18.84
CA GLU A 36 -12.64 -1.42 -17.94
C GLU A 36 -12.55 -2.93 -18.22
N ARG A 37 -12.11 -3.33 -19.41
CA ARG A 37 -11.88 -4.72 -19.81
C ARG A 37 -10.41 -5.14 -19.76
N GLY A 38 -9.51 -4.30 -19.24
CA GLY A 38 -8.06 -4.58 -19.22
C GLY A 38 -7.39 -4.53 -20.61
N GLN A 39 -8.06 -3.98 -21.61
CA GLN A 39 -7.57 -3.96 -23.00
C GLN A 39 -6.69 -2.73 -23.30
N SER A 40 -6.70 -1.73 -22.43
CA SER A 40 -5.86 -0.53 -22.56
C SER A 40 -5.65 0.13 -21.20
N SER A 41 -4.53 0.82 -21.01
CA SER A 41 -4.37 1.79 -19.93
C SER A 41 -4.98 3.16 -20.30
N ILE A 42 -5.18 3.99 -19.28
CA ILE A 42 -5.50 5.42 -19.45
C ILE A 42 -4.45 6.25 -18.73
N SER A 43 -4.37 7.54 -19.07
CA SER A 43 -3.48 8.46 -18.36
C SER A 43 -3.94 8.65 -16.90
N ILE A 44 -3.03 9.09 -16.03
CA ILE A 44 -3.36 9.35 -14.64
C ILE A 44 -4.38 10.49 -14.51
N ASP A 45 -4.24 11.56 -15.30
CA ASP A 45 -5.17 12.69 -15.34
C ASP A 45 -6.57 12.23 -15.75
N SER A 46 -6.66 11.40 -16.81
CA SER A 46 -7.92 10.81 -17.25
C SER A 46 -8.55 9.92 -16.18
N PHE A 47 -7.74 9.15 -15.44
CA PHE A 47 -8.24 8.29 -14.38
C PHE A 47 -8.85 9.09 -13.23
N PHE A 48 -8.18 10.14 -12.77
CA PHE A 48 -8.72 11.03 -11.73
C PHE A 48 -10.00 11.73 -12.18
N GLN A 49 -10.03 12.27 -13.41
CA GLN A 49 -11.24 12.88 -13.94
C GLN A 49 -12.40 11.86 -14.02
N CYS A 50 -12.13 10.62 -14.42
CA CYS A 50 -13.14 9.56 -14.45
C CYS A 50 -13.63 9.19 -13.04
N LEU A 51 -12.77 9.18 -12.02
CA LEU A 51 -13.16 8.98 -10.62
C LEU A 51 -14.06 10.12 -10.12
N ASP A 52 -13.71 11.36 -10.43
CA ASP A 52 -14.51 12.54 -10.10
C ASP A 52 -15.90 12.46 -10.74
N ASN A 53 -15.98 12.08 -12.02
CA ASN A 53 -17.25 11.91 -12.73
C ASN A 53 -18.18 10.88 -12.07
N ILE A 54 -17.62 9.86 -11.40
CA ILE A 54 -18.41 8.84 -10.67
C ILE A 54 -18.54 9.15 -9.17
N ASN A 55 -18.07 10.31 -8.70
CA ASN A 55 -18.05 10.71 -7.30
C ASN A 55 -17.41 9.62 -6.41
N VAL A 56 -16.24 9.13 -6.79
CA VAL A 56 -15.47 8.15 -6.02
C VAL A 56 -14.13 8.75 -5.66
N LEU A 57 -13.81 8.77 -4.36
CA LEU A 57 -12.50 9.18 -3.90
C LEU A 57 -11.46 8.09 -4.22
N LEU A 58 -10.21 8.49 -4.47
CA LEU A 58 -9.12 7.54 -4.72
C LEU A 58 -8.99 6.52 -3.57
N ASP A 59 -9.20 6.94 -2.32
CA ASP A 59 -9.11 6.07 -1.15
C ASP A 59 -10.17 4.96 -1.18
N GLU A 60 -11.41 5.27 -1.62
CA GLU A 60 -12.47 4.27 -1.80
C GLU A 60 -12.07 3.26 -2.89
N PHE A 61 -11.51 3.75 -4.00
CA PHE A 61 -10.98 2.89 -5.06
C PHE A 61 -9.88 1.96 -4.53
N GLN A 62 -8.94 2.50 -3.74
CA GLN A 62 -7.83 1.74 -3.17
C GLN A 62 -8.30 0.66 -2.19
N VAL A 63 -9.35 0.90 -1.41
CA VAL A 63 -9.92 -0.12 -0.53
C VAL A 63 -10.38 -1.34 -1.34
N ILE A 64 -11.08 -1.13 -2.45
CA ILE A 64 -11.53 -2.25 -3.31
C ILE A 64 -10.35 -2.89 -4.04
N TYR A 65 -9.39 -2.09 -4.51
CA TYR A 65 -8.15 -2.57 -5.13
C TYR A 65 -7.37 -3.51 -4.22
N ASN A 66 -7.30 -3.16 -2.93
CA ASN A 66 -6.66 -3.98 -1.90
C ASN A 66 -7.57 -5.11 -1.40
N ASN A 67 -8.64 -5.50 -2.11
CA ASN A 67 -9.59 -6.54 -1.67
C ASN A 67 -10.20 -6.29 -0.27
N TYR A 68 -10.46 -5.02 0.08
CA TYR A 68 -10.88 -4.61 1.43
C TYR A 68 -9.87 -5.00 2.52
N THR A 69 -8.65 -5.37 2.14
CA THR A 69 -7.57 -5.62 3.07
C THR A 69 -6.84 -4.32 3.38
N LEU A 70 -6.36 -4.25 4.62
CA LEU A 70 -5.42 -3.24 5.05
C LEU A 70 -4.27 -3.15 4.04
N THR A 71 -3.80 -1.93 3.72
CA THR A 71 -2.55 -1.76 2.97
C THR A 71 -1.44 -2.58 3.63
N ASP A 72 -0.44 -3.00 2.87
CA ASP A 72 0.66 -3.81 3.41
C ASP A 72 1.28 -3.17 4.67
N ASP A 73 1.33 -1.85 4.72
CA ASP A 73 1.79 -1.09 5.89
C ASP A 73 0.84 -1.21 7.10
N ILE A 74 -0.48 -1.08 6.92
CA ILE A 74 -1.41 -1.20 8.05
C ILE A 74 -1.46 -2.65 8.55
N ARG A 75 -1.38 -3.65 7.65
CA ARG A 75 -1.30 -5.07 8.04
C ARG A 75 -0.01 -5.34 8.83
N PHE A 76 1.14 -4.87 8.33
CA PHE A 76 2.42 -4.99 9.01
C PHE A 76 2.39 -4.39 10.42
N ASN A 77 1.91 -3.15 10.56
CA ASN A 77 1.82 -2.48 11.85
C ASN A 77 0.91 -3.21 12.82
N LYS A 78 -0.26 -3.69 12.36
CA LYS A 78 -1.18 -4.48 13.19
C LYS A 78 -0.51 -5.76 13.70
N GLU A 79 0.11 -6.54 12.81
CA GLU A 79 0.73 -7.80 13.22
C GLU A 79 1.96 -7.61 14.11
N LEU A 80 2.71 -6.52 13.90
CA LEU A 80 3.83 -6.13 14.75
C LEU A 80 3.36 -5.72 16.14
N PHE A 81 2.29 -4.93 16.23
CA PHE A 81 1.67 -4.52 17.50
C PHE A 81 1.12 -5.73 18.27
N GLU A 82 0.45 -6.65 17.58
CA GLU A 82 0.02 -7.93 18.19
C GLU A 82 1.19 -8.76 18.70
N ALA A 83 2.30 -8.82 17.95
CA ALA A 83 3.50 -9.54 18.39
C ALA A 83 4.13 -8.91 19.64
N TYR A 84 4.15 -7.58 19.69
CA TYR A 84 4.62 -6.80 20.84
C TYR A 84 3.77 -7.06 22.09
N LEU A 85 2.44 -6.89 21.99
CA LEU A 85 1.53 -7.07 23.13
C LEU A 85 1.60 -8.47 23.74
N ASN A 86 1.83 -9.48 22.90
CA ASN A 86 1.93 -10.88 23.32
C ASN A 86 3.36 -11.32 23.68
N ASN A 87 4.35 -10.40 23.71
CA ASN A 87 5.76 -10.70 23.90
C ASN A 87 6.26 -11.85 22.99
N ASN A 88 5.76 -11.92 21.76
CA ASN A 88 6.06 -13.01 20.84
C ASN A 88 7.39 -12.76 20.12
N TYR A 89 8.49 -13.00 20.84
CA TYR A 89 9.85 -12.81 20.33
C TYR A 89 10.16 -13.60 19.07
N LEU A 90 9.58 -14.80 18.92
CA LEU A 90 9.74 -15.61 17.71
C LEU A 90 9.15 -14.90 16.49
N LYS A 91 7.95 -14.33 16.63
CA LYS A 91 7.29 -13.57 15.56
C LYS A 91 8.05 -12.27 15.25
N LEU A 92 8.53 -11.55 16.27
CA LEU A 92 9.36 -10.35 16.09
C LEU A 92 10.68 -10.64 15.36
N ASN A 93 11.38 -11.71 15.75
CA ASN A 93 12.61 -12.12 15.06
C ASN A 93 12.34 -12.58 13.63
N LYS A 94 11.21 -13.26 13.38
CA LYS A 94 10.79 -13.63 12.03
C LYS A 94 10.55 -12.40 11.16
N PHE A 95 9.89 -11.36 11.68
CA PHE A 95 9.74 -10.08 10.97
C PHE A 95 11.09 -9.48 10.60
N LEU A 96 12.01 -9.38 11.57
CA LEU A 96 13.33 -8.81 11.34
C LEU A 96 14.10 -9.59 10.28
N ASN A 97 14.11 -10.92 10.35
CA ASN A 97 14.80 -11.76 9.37
C ASN A 97 14.22 -11.61 7.96
N ASN A 98 12.89 -11.58 7.84
CA ASN A 98 12.23 -11.36 6.54
C ASN A 98 12.61 -10.00 5.94
N LEU A 99 12.62 -8.94 6.76
CA LEU A 99 13.01 -7.60 6.32
C LEU A 99 14.48 -7.54 5.90
N GLU A 100 15.39 -8.16 6.64
CA GLU A 100 16.81 -8.23 6.25
C GLU A 100 17.00 -9.01 4.94
N MET A 101 16.26 -10.11 4.73
CA MET A 101 16.27 -10.85 3.46
C MET A 101 15.71 -10.02 2.29
N GLU A 102 14.65 -9.24 2.50
CA GLU A 102 14.11 -8.35 1.47
C GLU A 102 15.04 -7.18 1.17
N LYS A 103 15.75 -6.64 2.16
CA LYS A 103 16.76 -5.59 1.95
C LYS A 103 17.90 -6.05 1.05
N LEU A 104 18.30 -7.32 1.15
CA LEU A 104 19.28 -7.89 0.23
C LEU A 104 18.77 -7.93 -1.22
N LYS A 105 17.47 -8.16 -1.42
CA LYS A 105 16.83 -8.16 -2.76
C LYS A 105 16.59 -6.75 -3.29
N TYR A 106 16.24 -5.81 -2.41
CA TYR A 106 15.85 -4.44 -2.76
C TYR A 106 16.60 -3.40 -1.91
N PRO A 107 17.93 -3.27 -2.09
CA PRO A 107 18.78 -2.45 -1.22
C PRO A 107 18.44 -0.95 -1.25
N ASN A 108 17.82 -0.47 -2.32
CA ASN A 108 17.42 0.94 -2.45
C ASN A 108 16.03 1.23 -1.90
N LYS A 109 15.26 0.21 -1.47
CA LYS A 109 13.91 0.40 -0.93
C LYS A 109 13.99 0.81 0.54
N LYS A 110 14.13 2.12 0.78
CA LYS A 110 14.29 2.72 2.12
C LYS A 110 13.20 2.31 3.11
N SER A 111 11.97 2.04 2.67
CA SER A 111 10.89 1.58 3.56
C SER A 111 11.21 0.25 4.26
N LEU A 112 11.98 -0.65 3.63
CA LEU A 112 12.42 -1.89 4.29
C LEU A 112 13.42 -1.59 5.41
N TYR A 113 14.27 -0.59 5.24
CA TYR A 113 15.20 -0.14 6.27
C TYR A 113 14.42 0.47 7.44
N LEU A 114 13.50 1.40 7.17
CA LEU A 114 12.62 2.00 8.18
C LEU A 114 11.88 0.92 9.00
N ASN A 115 11.21 -0.02 8.32
CA ASN A 115 10.49 -1.11 8.98
C ASN A 115 11.44 -1.98 9.81
N SER A 116 12.68 -2.23 9.35
CA SER A 116 13.67 -2.98 10.14
C SER A 116 14.08 -2.26 11.41
N VAL A 117 14.20 -0.92 11.37
CA VAL A 117 14.50 -0.12 12.56
C VAL A 117 13.33 -0.13 13.54
N ILE A 118 12.09 0.01 13.05
CA ILE A 118 10.88 -0.09 13.88
C ILE A 118 10.85 -1.44 14.61
N VAL A 119 11.07 -2.56 13.92
CA VAL A 119 11.08 -3.89 14.55
C VAL A 119 12.20 -4.02 15.59
N LYS A 120 13.39 -3.46 15.33
CA LYS A 120 14.49 -3.45 16.32
C LYS A 120 14.14 -2.62 17.56
N ILE A 121 13.46 -1.49 17.40
CA ILE A 121 12.97 -0.67 18.52
C ILE A 121 11.95 -1.47 19.34
N VAL A 122 10.98 -2.12 18.68
CA VAL A 122 9.97 -2.97 19.36
C VAL A 122 10.62 -4.16 20.08
N ILE A 123 11.65 -4.77 19.50
CA ILE A 123 12.43 -5.82 20.18
C ILE A 123 13.15 -5.25 21.40
N TYR A 124 13.75 -4.06 21.29
CA TYR A 124 14.44 -3.40 22.39
C TYR A 124 13.49 -3.02 23.54
N THR A 125 12.24 -2.62 23.24
CA THR A 125 11.24 -2.34 24.29
C THR A 125 10.82 -3.60 25.04
N CYS A 126 10.85 -4.77 24.40
CA CYS A 126 10.63 -6.05 25.06
C CYS A 126 11.88 -6.58 25.78
N ASP A 127 13.08 -6.37 25.20
CA ASP A 127 14.36 -6.87 25.69
C ASP A 127 15.45 -5.80 25.54
N GLN A 128 15.73 -5.10 26.65
CA GLN A 128 16.70 -4.02 26.70
C GLN A 128 18.15 -4.47 26.47
N SER A 129 18.45 -5.78 26.51
CA SER A 129 19.77 -6.28 26.15
C SER A 129 20.06 -6.11 24.65
N ARG A 130 19.01 -6.07 23.81
CA ARG A 130 19.10 -5.95 22.36
C ARG A 130 19.06 -4.50 21.91
N LYS A 131 20.13 -3.77 22.21
CA LYS A 131 20.24 -2.34 21.88
C LYS A 131 20.11 -2.07 20.38
N VAL A 132 19.41 -0.99 20.04
CA VAL A 132 19.31 -0.49 18.66
C VAL A 132 20.67 0.07 18.21
N PRO A 133 21.23 -0.38 17.08
CA PRO A 133 22.51 0.12 16.58
C PRO A 133 22.49 1.62 16.28
N LYS A 134 23.58 2.33 16.61
CA LYS A 134 23.71 3.78 16.32
C LYS A 134 23.58 4.11 14.82
N LYS A 135 24.02 3.20 13.94
CA LYS A 135 23.81 3.33 12.49
C LYS A 135 22.34 3.42 12.09
N ASP A 136 21.46 2.71 12.80
CA ASP A 136 20.02 2.69 12.51
C ASP A 136 19.38 4.00 12.99
N VAL A 137 19.84 4.54 14.12
CA VAL A 137 19.45 5.87 14.62
C VAL A 137 19.89 6.98 13.66
N ASN A 138 21.16 6.97 13.23
CA ASN A 138 21.67 7.93 12.26
C ASN A 138 20.88 7.87 10.95
N PHE A 139 20.58 6.66 10.45
CA PHE A 139 19.74 6.49 9.26
C PHE A 139 18.35 7.12 9.42
N LEU A 140 17.70 6.99 10.58
CA LEU A 140 16.42 7.63 10.84
C LEU A 140 16.53 9.16 10.85
N VAL A 141 17.58 9.70 11.47
CA VAL A 141 17.83 11.15 11.49
C VAL A 141 18.02 11.67 10.07
N ASP A 142 18.90 11.05 9.28
CA ASP A 142 19.17 11.43 7.89
C ASP A 142 17.96 11.26 6.95
N TYR A 143 16.99 10.41 7.33
CA TYR A 143 15.78 10.20 6.54
C TYR A 143 14.69 11.23 6.84
N LEU A 144 14.60 11.70 8.09
CA LEU A 144 13.53 12.57 8.57
C LEU A 144 13.88 14.07 8.51
N PHE A 145 15.16 14.41 8.45
CA PHE A 145 15.68 15.79 8.45
C PHE A 145 16.62 16.01 7.27
#